data_AF-A0A0K3BPM4-F1
#
_entry.id   AF-A0A0K3BPM4-F1
#
_cell.length_a   1.000
_cell.length_b   1.000
_cell.length_c   1.000
_cell.angle_alpha   90.00
_cell.angle_beta   90.00
_cell.angle_gamma   90.00
#
_symmetry.space_group_name_H-M   'P 1'
#
loop_
_entity.id
_entity.type
_entity.pdbx_description
1 polymer ?
#
loop_
_entity_poly.entity_id
_entity_poly.type
_entity_poly.pdbx_seq_one_letter_code
_entity_poly.pdbx_strand_id
1 'polypeptide(L)'
;MALAPARMSGLRATGRNPSPFDAELIAYYDDLLAQFGMTVDERLLADGRNIGHTELAETVTRGFGAARPDLILLAYAIPDLHPLRTVSAYVNHLLGGQARSMAISEQGLRAPYTALRVADAAHRGGGCDQALILVLEQTTLPYRDPLVHDTPLSDTAVALLLEPADTAGWQRPWSGTPDQLTAMIDESDGCLVVAGPWVRTDRSANVHRCAEGTYCTSVWLALAENHHRWRDQYTSILLADVDPRTGHAHAVRLEVSA
;
A
#
# COMPACT_ATOMS: atom_id res chain seq x y z
N MET A 1 -21.87 -8.56 -8.95
CA MET A 1 -20.55 -9.09 -8.59
C MET A 1 -19.67 -7.91 -8.20
N ALA A 2 -18.95 -8.01 -7.09
CA ALA A 2 -18.01 -6.98 -6.65
C ALA A 2 -16.58 -7.51 -6.80
N LEU A 3 -15.58 -6.64 -6.89
CA LEU A 3 -14.20 -7.09 -6.83
C LEU A 3 -13.83 -7.49 -5.39
N ALA A 4 -13.29 -8.69 -5.23
CA ALA A 4 -12.79 -9.22 -3.97
C ALA A 4 -11.35 -9.73 -4.11
N PRO A 5 -10.56 -9.77 -3.03
CA PRO A 5 -9.21 -10.31 -3.08
C PRO A 5 -9.23 -11.81 -3.40
N ALA A 6 -8.68 -12.18 -4.56
CA ALA A 6 -8.50 -13.58 -4.97
C ALA A 6 -7.15 -14.11 -4.52
N ARG A 7 -6.10 -13.30 -4.67
CA ARG A 7 -4.72 -13.62 -4.25
C ARG A 7 -4.06 -12.40 -3.64
N MET A 8 -3.26 -12.63 -2.60
CA MET A 8 -2.53 -11.58 -1.91
C MET A 8 -1.13 -12.05 -1.56
N SER A 9 -0.18 -11.13 -1.57
CA SER A 9 1.19 -11.36 -1.12
C SER A 9 1.71 -10.13 -0.39
N GLY A 10 2.42 -10.34 0.70
CA GLY A 10 3.05 -9.31 1.51
C GLY A 10 4.54 -9.57 1.66
N LEU A 11 5.34 -8.51 1.73
CA LEU A 11 6.78 -8.56 1.92
C LEU A 11 7.22 -7.49 2.92
N ARG A 12 8.08 -7.90 3.85
CA ARG A 12 8.95 -7.02 4.63
C ARG A 12 10.37 -7.28 4.19
N ALA A 13 10.98 -6.34 3.48
CA ALA A 13 12.29 -6.56 2.91
C ALA A 13 13.36 -6.50 4.01
N THR A 14 14.23 -7.51 4.03
CA THR A 14 15.38 -7.57 4.94
C THR A 14 16.66 -7.29 4.17
N GLY A 15 17.65 -6.69 4.84
CA GLY A 15 18.94 -6.38 4.24
C GLY A 15 19.03 -4.98 3.61
N ARG A 16 19.99 -4.84 2.71
CA ARG A 16 20.39 -3.59 2.08
C ARG A 16 21.04 -3.88 0.72
N ASN A 17 20.71 -3.08 -0.28
CA ASN A 17 21.37 -3.13 -1.58
C ASN A 17 22.58 -2.19 -1.65
N PRO A 18 23.53 -2.45 -2.57
CA PRO A 18 24.52 -1.46 -2.96
C PRO A 18 23.86 -0.14 -3.36
N SER A 19 24.56 0.98 -3.12
CA SER A 19 24.08 2.29 -3.53
C SER A 19 23.85 2.34 -5.05
N PRO A 20 22.64 2.68 -5.51
CA PRO A 20 22.35 2.88 -6.93
C PRO A 20 22.64 4.33 -7.38
N PHE A 21 23.10 5.20 -6.48
CA PHE A 21 23.31 6.63 -6.74
C PHE A 21 24.68 6.87 -7.37
N ASP A 22 24.68 7.03 -8.69
CA ASP A 22 25.82 7.57 -9.43
C ASP A 22 25.78 9.10 -9.48
N ALA A 23 26.80 9.71 -10.07
CA ALA A 23 26.92 11.16 -10.17
C ALA A 23 25.76 11.81 -10.95
N GLU A 24 25.18 11.11 -11.94
CA GLU A 24 24.07 11.63 -12.73
C GLU A 24 22.77 11.65 -11.91
N LEU A 25 22.49 10.58 -11.16
CA LEU A 25 21.32 10.52 -10.29
C LEU A 25 21.42 11.50 -9.11
N ILE A 26 22.62 11.71 -8.56
CA ILE A 26 22.85 12.73 -7.53
C ILE A 26 22.59 14.13 -8.11
N ALA A 27 23.15 14.46 -9.29
CA ALA A 27 22.92 15.74 -9.95
C ALA A 27 21.43 15.98 -10.25
N TYR A 28 20.70 14.95 -10.69
CA TYR A 28 19.25 15.02 -10.85
C TYR A 28 18.54 15.41 -9.56
N TYR A 29 18.91 14.80 -8.44
CA TYR A 29 18.29 15.11 -7.15
C TYR A 29 18.69 16.48 -6.62
N ASP A 30 19.92 16.92 -6.82
CA ASP A 30 20.34 18.28 -6.47
C ASP A 30 19.51 19.32 -7.23
N ASP A 31 19.35 19.16 -8.54
CA ASP A 31 18.51 20.04 -9.36
C ASP A 31 17.04 20.03 -8.87
N LEU A 32 16.52 18.84 -8.56
CA LEU A 32 15.15 18.68 -8.04
C LEU A 32 14.97 19.34 -6.67
N LEU A 33 15.96 19.28 -5.78
CA LEU A 33 15.88 19.81 -4.42
C LEU A 33 16.19 21.30 -4.35
N ALA A 34 17.00 21.82 -5.28
CA ALA A 34 17.36 23.23 -5.34
C ALA A 34 16.12 24.14 -5.47
N GLN A 35 15.07 23.69 -6.16
CA GLN A 35 13.80 24.44 -6.27
C GLN A 35 13.08 24.65 -4.93
N PHE A 36 13.42 23.85 -3.91
CA PHE A 36 12.90 23.94 -2.56
C PHE A 36 13.91 24.52 -1.55
N GLY A 37 15.07 25.02 -2.03
CA GLY A 37 16.14 25.50 -1.17
C GLY A 37 16.82 24.38 -0.36
N MET A 38 16.73 23.14 -0.86
CA MET A 38 17.31 21.94 -0.25
C MET A 38 18.51 21.45 -1.07
N THR A 39 19.31 20.58 -0.48
CA THR A 39 20.45 19.90 -1.12
C THR A 39 20.37 18.42 -0.84
N VAL A 40 20.99 17.60 -1.68
CA VAL A 40 21.08 16.16 -1.41
C VAL A 40 21.88 15.91 -0.13
N ASP A 41 21.31 15.13 0.78
CA ASP A 41 22.03 14.56 1.91
C ASP A 41 22.59 13.19 1.50
N GLU A 42 23.81 13.20 0.94
CA GLU A 42 24.50 11.99 0.50
C GLU A 42 24.71 10.98 1.65
N ARG A 43 24.74 11.42 2.91
CA ARG A 43 24.86 10.51 4.04
C ARG A 43 23.57 9.71 4.22
N LEU A 44 22.39 10.32 4.04
CA LEU A 44 21.12 9.59 4.05
C LEU A 44 21.07 8.53 2.94
N LEU A 45 21.55 8.86 1.75
CA LEU A 45 21.67 7.90 0.65
C LEU A 45 22.66 6.76 0.99
N ALA A 46 23.81 7.12 1.58
CA ALA A 46 24.85 6.19 1.99
C ALA A 46 24.49 5.35 3.22
N ASP A 47 23.45 5.71 3.98
CA ASP A 47 22.92 4.94 5.12
C ASP A 47 21.65 4.15 4.75
N GLY A 48 20.92 4.58 3.71
CA GLY A 48 19.64 4.02 3.27
C GLY A 48 19.72 2.57 2.74
N ARG A 49 18.61 1.85 2.81
CA ARG A 49 18.55 0.42 2.46
C ARG A 49 18.65 0.15 0.95
N ASN A 50 18.38 1.14 0.12
CA ASN A 50 18.51 1.07 -1.34
C ASN A 50 17.60 0.02 -2.00
N ILE A 51 16.49 -0.35 -1.37
CA ILE A 51 15.51 -1.30 -1.92
C ILE A 51 14.39 -0.49 -2.57
N GLY A 52 14.36 -0.46 -3.90
CA GLY A 52 13.42 0.36 -4.66
C GLY A 52 12.08 -0.34 -4.91
N HIS A 53 11.07 0.44 -5.28
CA HIS A 53 9.72 -0.05 -5.57
C HIS A 53 9.70 -1.12 -6.67
N THR A 54 10.59 -1.05 -7.66
CA THR A 54 10.67 -2.05 -8.74
C THR A 54 10.95 -3.46 -8.20
N GLU A 55 11.94 -3.59 -7.31
CA GLU A 55 12.35 -4.87 -6.73
C GLU A 55 11.29 -5.40 -5.76
N LEU A 56 10.74 -4.51 -4.94
CA LEU A 56 9.65 -4.81 -4.04
C LEU A 56 8.44 -5.38 -4.81
N ALA A 57 8.03 -4.68 -5.88
CA ALA A 57 6.89 -5.06 -6.71
C ALA A 57 7.12 -6.40 -7.44
N GLU A 58 8.31 -6.63 -8.00
CA GLU A 58 8.67 -7.91 -8.61
C GLU A 58 8.57 -9.05 -7.61
N THR A 59 9.08 -8.84 -6.40
CA THR A 59 9.11 -9.88 -5.38
C THR A 59 7.70 -10.28 -4.92
N VAL A 60 6.83 -9.30 -4.65
CA VAL A 60 5.45 -9.60 -4.23
C VAL A 60 4.58 -10.16 -5.36
N THR A 61 4.97 -9.99 -6.63
CA THR A 61 4.22 -10.52 -7.78
C THR A 61 4.74 -11.84 -8.32
N ARG A 62 5.92 -12.32 -7.90
CA ARG A 62 6.55 -13.56 -8.39
C ARG A 62 5.65 -14.80 -8.34
N GLY A 63 4.75 -14.88 -7.35
CA GLY A 63 3.81 -15.99 -7.16
C GLY A 63 2.51 -15.89 -7.97
N PHE A 64 2.30 -14.84 -8.76
CA PHE A 64 0.99 -14.57 -9.38
C PHE A 64 0.80 -15.37 -10.70
N GLY A 65 1.87 -15.99 -11.20
CA GLY A 65 1.82 -17.01 -12.25
C GLY A 65 1.16 -16.52 -13.54
N ALA A 66 0.09 -17.21 -13.96
CA ALA A 66 -0.66 -16.90 -15.18
C ALA A 66 -1.67 -15.75 -15.05
N ALA A 67 -1.64 -14.97 -13.95
CA ALA A 67 -2.51 -13.80 -13.80
C ALA A 67 -2.35 -12.83 -15.00
N ARG A 68 -3.46 -12.27 -15.47
CA ARG A 68 -3.52 -11.30 -16.58
C ARG A 68 -4.46 -10.16 -16.18
N PRO A 69 -4.02 -9.25 -15.28
CA PRO A 69 -4.86 -8.15 -14.86
C PRO A 69 -5.16 -7.22 -16.04
N ASP A 70 -6.37 -6.65 -16.08
CA ASP A 70 -6.77 -5.60 -17.02
C ASP A 70 -6.30 -4.22 -16.56
N LEU A 71 -6.05 -4.10 -15.25
CA LEU A 71 -5.66 -2.87 -14.58
C LEU A 71 -4.60 -3.12 -13.51
N ILE A 72 -3.53 -2.32 -13.53
CA ILE A 72 -2.49 -2.30 -12.49
C ILE A 72 -2.46 -0.91 -11.86
N LEU A 73 -2.69 -0.84 -10.56
CA LEU A 73 -2.66 0.38 -9.78
C LEU A 73 -1.50 0.32 -8.79
N LEU A 74 -0.56 1.25 -8.91
CA LEU A 74 0.50 1.45 -7.93
C LEU A 74 0.08 2.52 -6.93
N ALA A 75 0.05 2.21 -5.64
CA ALA A 75 -0.18 3.15 -4.56
C ALA A 75 1.06 3.26 -3.67
N TYR A 76 1.47 4.49 -3.37
CA TYR A 76 2.55 4.76 -2.42
C TYR A 76 2.36 6.14 -1.80
N ALA A 77 2.90 6.31 -0.59
CA ALA A 77 2.91 7.59 0.11
C ALA A 77 4.31 8.22 0.21
N ILE A 78 5.35 7.40 0.08
CA ILE A 78 6.76 7.83 0.04
C ILE A 78 7.26 7.54 -1.38
N PRO A 79 7.88 8.51 -2.07
CA PRO A 79 8.33 8.33 -3.44
C PRO A 79 9.42 7.26 -3.54
N ASP A 80 9.59 6.65 -4.72
CA ASP A 80 10.68 5.70 -4.96
C ASP A 80 12.05 6.41 -4.96
N LEU A 81 13.10 5.66 -4.68
CA LEU A 81 14.50 6.13 -4.76
C LEU A 81 14.97 6.29 -6.22
N HIS A 82 14.21 5.75 -7.17
CA HIS A 82 14.44 5.95 -8.60
C HIS A 82 13.29 6.74 -9.23
N PRO A 83 13.52 8.02 -9.58
CA PRO A 83 12.45 8.91 -10.04
C PRO A 83 11.99 8.62 -11.47
N LEU A 84 12.78 7.86 -12.24
CA LEU A 84 12.55 7.60 -13.66
C LEU A 84 11.99 6.20 -13.95
N ARG A 85 11.78 5.36 -12.93
CA ARG A 85 11.27 3.99 -13.13
C ARG A 85 9.75 3.95 -13.08
N THR A 86 9.13 3.51 -14.19
CA THR A 86 7.69 3.28 -14.27
C THR A 86 7.32 1.89 -13.75
N VAL A 87 7.27 1.73 -12.42
CA VAL A 87 7.08 0.43 -11.73
C VAL A 87 5.83 -0.32 -12.20
N SER A 88 4.69 0.37 -12.37
CA SER A 88 3.44 -0.28 -12.81
C SER A 88 3.54 -0.80 -14.25
N ALA A 89 4.24 -0.10 -15.14
CA ALA A 89 4.51 -0.57 -16.51
C ALA A 89 5.50 -1.75 -16.52
N TYR A 90 6.49 -1.75 -15.63
CA TYR A 90 7.41 -2.89 -15.45
C TYR A 90 6.64 -4.15 -15.01
N VAL A 91 5.79 -4.05 -13.98
CA VAL A 91 4.96 -5.17 -13.55
C VAL A 91 3.98 -5.60 -14.65
N ASN A 92 3.42 -4.67 -15.42
CA ASN A 92 2.59 -5.00 -16.56
C ASN A 92 3.34 -5.87 -17.57
N HIS A 93 4.58 -5.49 -17.91
CA HIS A 93 5.43 -6.27 -18.80
C HIS A 93 5.63 -7.71 -18.27
N LEU A 94 5.93 -7.86 -16.98
CA LEU A 94 6.08 -9.18 -16.33
C LEU A 94 4.80 -10.03 -16.41
N LEU A 95 3.63 -9.40 -16.40
CA LEU A 95 2.31 -10.06 -16.41
C LEU A 95 1.67 -10.12 -17.81
N GLY A 96 2.44 -9.92 -18.88
CA GLY A 96 2.00 -10.12 -20.27
C GLY A 96 1.61 -8.85 -21.03
N GLY A 97 1.73 -7.67 -20.42
CA GLY A 97 1.74 -6.37 -21.09
C GLY A 97 0.40 -5.87 -21.61
N GLN A 98 -0.72 -6.47 -21.19
CA GLN A 98 -2.07 -6.09 -21.66
C GLN A 98 -2.80 -5.15 -20.70
N ALA A 99 -2.32 -4.99 -19.47
CA ALA A 99 -3.01 -4.17 -18.48
C ALA A 99 -2.88 -2.69 -18.82
N ARG A 100 -3.88 -1.90 -18.41
CA ARG A 100 -3.70 -0.45 -18.23
C ARG A 100 -2.98 -0.22 -16.91
N SER A 101 -2.08 0.77 -16.84
CA SER A 101 -1.26 1.00 -15.65
C SER A 101 -1.25 2.47 -15.25
N MET A 102 -1.40 2.75 -13.95
CA MET A 102 -1.24 4.11 -13.40
C MET A 102 -0.78 4.06 -11.94
N ALA A 103 -0.31 5.20 -11.44
CA ALA A 103 0.07 5.38 -10.04
C ALA A 103 -0.89 6.34 -9.33
N ILE A 104 -1.06 6.12 -8.02
CA ILE A 104 -1.79 6.94 -7.08
C ILE A 104 -0.79 7.29 -5.98
N SER A 105 -0.27 8.51 -6.06
CA SER A 105 0.74 9.05 -5.15
C SER A 105 0.24 10.35 -4.50
N GLU A 106 1.03 10.93 -3.59
CA GLU A 106 0.74 12.22 -2.95
C GLU A 106 -0.61 12.28 -2.21
N GLN A 107 -1.13 11.13 -1.77
CA GLN A 107 -2.36 11.05 -0.95
C GLN A 107 -2.10 10.51 0.46
N GLY A 108 -0.84 10.34 0.86
CA GLY A 108 -0.51 9.73 2.16
C GLY A 108 -1.10 8.33 2.30
N LEU A 109 -1.64 8.01 3.48
CA LEU A 109 -2.30 6.72 3.73
C LEU A 109 -3.53 6.46 2.88
N ARG A 110 -4.11 7.50 2.27
CA ARG A 110 -5.32 7.36 1.47
C ARG A 110 -5.08 6.66 0.13
N ALA A 111 -3.83 6.63 -0.37
CA ALA A 111 -3.54 6.15 -1.73
C ALA A 111 -4.10 4.73 -2.03
N PRO A 112 -3.91 3.71 -1.17
CA PRO A 112 -4.46 2.37 -1.40
C PRO A 112 -6.00 2.33 -1.37
N TYR A 113 -6.63 3.13 -0.51
CA TYR A 113 -8.09 3.27 -0.45
C TYR A 113 -8.64 3.91 -1.73
N THR A 114 -7.93 4.90 -2.28
CA THR A 114 -8.26 5.46 -3.59
C THR A 114 -8.05 4.43 -4.71
N ALA A 115 -7.02 3.59 -4.63
CA ALA A 115 -6.80 2.50 -5.60
C ALA A 115 -7.98 1.52 -5.64
N LEU A 116 -8.51 1.11 -4.48
CA LEU A 116 -9.72 0.29 -4.42
C LEU A 116 -10.92 0.96 -5.10
N ARG A 117 -11.12 2.27 -4.88
CA ARG A 117 -12.20 3.02 -5.54
C ARG A 117 -12.06 3.06 -7.05
N VAL A 118 -10.83 3.19 -7.56
CA VAL A 118 -10.55 3.20 -9.00
C VAL A 118 -10.80 1.82 -9.60
N ALA A 119 -10.33 0.75 -8.94
CA ALA A 119 -10.58 -0.62 -9.38
C ALA A 119 -12.09 -0.95 -9.42
N ASP A 120 -12.84 -0.63 -8.36
CA ASP A 120 -14.29 -0.82 -8.33
C ASP A 120 -15.01 -0.05 -9.44
N ALA A 121 -14.64 1.23 -9.65
CA ALA A 121 -15.22 2.04 -10.71
C ALA A 121 -14.92 1.47 -12.11
N ALA A 122 -13.70 0.98 -12.35
CA ALA A 122 -13.32 0.35 -13.62
C ALA A 122 -14.10 -0.95 -13.87
N HIS A 123 -14.28 -1.77 -12.83
CA HIS A 123 -15.07 -3.00 -12.91
C HIS A 123 -16.54 -2.72 -13.19
N ARG A 124 -17.16 -1.82 -12.42
CA ARG A 124 -18.55 -1.41 -12.62
C ARG A 124 -18.80 -0.75 -13.98
N GLY A 125 -17.77 -0.16 -14.57
CA GLY A 125 -17.79 0.37 -15.93
C GLY A 125 -17.64 -0.70 -17.03
N GLY A 126 -17.47 -1.98 -16.67
CA GLY A 126 -17.28 -3.09 -17.61
C GLY A 126 -15.91 -3.14 -18.27
N GLY A 127 -14.91 -2.42 -17.74
CA GLY A 127 -13.58 -2.31 -18.34
C GLY A 127 -12.47 -3.06 -17.57
N CYS A 128 -12.82 -3.84 -16.55
CA CYS A 128 -11.85 -4.50 -15.68
C CYS A 128 -12.49 -5.70 -14.99
N ASP A 129 -12.07 -6.91 -15.31
CA ASP A 129 -12.45 -8.11 -14.58
C ASP A 129 -11.39 -8.47 -13.54
N GLN A 130 -10.12 -8.24 -13.84
CA GLN A 130 -9.01 -8.45 -12.90
C GLN A 130 -8.22 -7.16 -12.66
N ALA A 131 -8.12 -6.74 -11.40
CA ALA A 131 -7.29 -5.59 -11.00
C ALA A 131 -6.16 -6.03 -10.08
N LEU A 132 -4.94 -5.57 -10.33
CA LEU A 132 -3.81 -5.72 -9.43
C LEU A 132 -3.52 -4.38 -8.74
N ILE A 133 -3.58 -4.36 -7.41
CA ILE A 133 -3.15 -3.22 -6.61
C ILE A 133 -1.81 -3.55 -5.97
N LEU A 134 -0.83 -2.68 -6.16
CA LEU A 134 0.46 -2.69 -5.48
C LEU A 134 0.49 -1.57 -4.47
N VAL A 135 0.80 -1.86 -3.22
CA VAL A 135 1.06 -0.86 -2.19
C VAL A 135 2.52 -1.00 -1.79
N LEU A 136 3.32 0.03 -2.07
CA LEU A 136 4.78 -0.03 -1.91
C LEU A 136 5.26 1.09 -0.98
N GLU A 137 6.27 0.75 -0.18
CA GLU A 137 6.92 1.65 0.75
C GLU A 137 8.42 1.36 0.79
N GLN A 138 9.21 2.42 0.65
CA GLN A 138 10.66 2.38 0.73
C GLN A 138 11.17 3.57 1.54
N THR A 139 12.34 3.42 2.17
CA THR A 139 12.85 4.34 3.22
C THR A 139 14.12 5.10 2.87
N THR A 140 14.64 4.95 1.65
CA THR A 140 15.82 5.66 1.13
C THR A 140 15.39 6.94 0.42
N LEU A 141 15.69 8.10 1.03
CA LEU A 141 15.40 9.42 0.46
C LEU A 141 16.67 10.29 0.42
N PRO A 142 16.82 11.17 -0.59
CA PRO A 142 17.96 12.09 -0.69
C PRO A 142 17.86 13.30 0.25
N TYR A 143 16.84 13.34 1.10
CA TYR A 143 16.60 14.42 2.05
C TYR A 143 15.94 13.89 3.31
N ARG A 144 16.06 14.65 4.41
CA ARG A 144 15.44 14.30 5.68
C ARG A 144 13.92 14.48 5.63
N ASP A 145 13.21 13.37 5.69
CA ASP A 145 11.77 13.31 5.94
C ASP A 145 11.53 12.81 7.38
N PRO A 146 10.86 13.58 8.27
CA PRO A 146 10.63 13.17 9.66
C PRO A 146 9.88 11.85 9.80
N LEU A 147 8.92 11.55 8.93
CA LEU A 147 8.18 10.29 9.02
C LEU A 147 9.11 9.11 8.72
N VAL A 148 10.00 9.25 7.74
CA VAL A 148 10.93 8.19 7.33
C VAL A 148 12.08 8.04 8.32
N HIS A 149 12.64 9.14 8.82
CA HIS A 149 13.90 9.13 9.57
C HIS A 149 13.72 9.16 11.10
N ASP A 150 12.56 9.61 11.60
CA ASP A 150 12.28 9.67 13.05
C ASP A 150 11.36 8.54 13.51
N THR A 151 10.94 7.64 12.61
CA THR A 151 10.14 6.47 12.95
C THR A 151 10.78 5.21 12.36
N PRO A 152 10.53 4.00 12.91
CA PRO A 152 11.23 2.78 12.52
C PRO A 152 10.66 2.14 11.24
N LEU A 153 10.36 2.94 10.20
CA LEU A 153 9.81 2.41 8.95
C LEU A 153 10.75 1.40 8.30
N SER A 154 10.14 0.45 7.60
CA SER A 154 10.83 -0.59 6.84
C SER A 154 10.34 -0.61 5.40
N ASP A 155 11.22 -1.04 4.49
CA ASP A 155 10.82 -1.24 3.10
C ASP A 155 9.85 -2.43 3.02
N THR A 156 8.64 -2.17 2.54
CA THR A 156 7.54 -3.13 2.56
C THR A 156 6.72 -3.04 1.28
N ALA A 157 6.05 -4.15 0.96
CA ALA A 157 5.21 -4.23 -0.21
C ALA A 157 4.04 -5.18 -0.03
N VAL A 158 2.94 -4.85 -0.70
CA VAL A 158 1.74 -5.66 -0.76
C VAL A 158 1.23 -5.70 -2.20
N ALA A 159 0.86 -6.89 -2.66
CA ALA A 159 0.14 -7.10 -3.90
C ALA A 159 -1.23 -7.70 -3.61
N LEU A 160 -2.29 -7.11 -4.17
CA LEU A 160 -3.68 -7.58 -4.08
C LEU A 160 -4.20 -7.82 -5.49
N LEU A 161 -4.37 -9.08 -5.89
CA LEU A 161 -5.11 -9.43 -7.10
C LEU A 161 -6.59 -9.52 -6.76
N LEU A 162 -7.38 -8.67 -7.37
CA LEU A 162 -8.82 -8.60 -7.23
C LEU A 162 -9.50 -9.27 -8.42
N GLU A 163 -10.46 -10.13 -8.14
CA GLU A 163 -11.29 -10.80 -9.14
C GLU A 163 -12.77 -10.65 -8.74
N PRO A 164 -13.72 -10.85 -9.66
CA PRO A 164 -15.12 -10.68 -9.34
C PRO A 164 -15.62 -11.82 -8.44
N ALA A 165 -16.37 -11.48 -7.38
CA ALA A 165 -17.00 -12.41 -6.47
C ALA A 165 -18.48 -12.06 -6.21
N ASP A 166 -19.30 -13.10 -6.02
CA ASP A 166 -20.75 -12.96 -5.87
C ASP A 166 -21.16 -12.47 -4.47
N THR A 167 -20.50 -12.98 -3.43
CA THR A 167 -20.88 -12.74 -2.02
C THR A 167 -19.80 -12.08 -1.17
N ALA A 168 -18.61 -11.83 -1.74
CA ALA A 168 -17.51 -11.11 -1.11
C ALA A 168 -17.21 -9.82 -1.87
N GLY A 169 -16.59 -8.85 -1.19
CA GLY A 169 -16.12 -7.65 -1.84
C GLY A 169 -15.82 -6.49 -0.91
N TRP A 170 -15.14 -5.50 -1.47
CA TRP A 170 -14.86 -4.26 -0.79
C TRP A 170 -16.09 -3.36 -0.75
N GLN A 171 -16.45 -2.89 0.43
CA GLN A 171 -17.33 -1.76 0.58
C GLN A 171 -16.63 -0.48 0.14
N ARG A 172 -17.41 0.59 -0.11
CA ARG A 172 -16.84 1.88 -0.51
C ARG A 172 -15.88 2.40 0.58
N PRO A 173 -14.62 2.71 0.24
CA PRO A 173 -13.69 3.32 1.20
C PRO A 173 -14.21 4.65 1.75
N TRP A 174 -14.06 4.80 3.06
CA TRP A 174 -14.48 5.94 3.86
C TRP A 174 -13.27 6.80 4.26
N SER A 175 -13.51 8.09 4.52
CA SER A 175 -12.51 8.99 5.08
C SER A 175 -13.19 10.02 5.98
N GLY A 176 -12.52 10.41 7.07
CA GLY A 176 -13.05 11.36 8.05
C GLY A 176 -12.04 11.72 9.13
N THR A 177 -12.53 11.98 10.34
CA THR A 177 -11.69 12.28 11.52
C THR A 177 -11.39 11.03 12.34
N PRO A 178 -10.34 11.05 13.19
CA PRO A 178 -10.05 9.95 14.10
C PRO A 178 -11.23 9.62 15.04
N ASP A 179 -11.94 10.62 15.55
CA ASP A 179 -13.09 10.39 16.44
C ASP A 179 -14.23 9.66 15.72
N GLN A 180 -14.50 10.01 14.46
CA GLN A 180 -15.48 9.30 13.63
C GLN A 180 -15.04 7.86 13.34
N LEU A 181 -13.73 7.64 13.16
CA LEU A 181 -13.20 6.29 12.98
C LEU A 181 -13.36 5.45 14.26
N THR A 182 -13.08 6.03 15.43
CA THR A 182 -13.27 5.35 16.73
C THR A 182 -14.73 4.93 16.89
N ALA A 183 -15.68 5.83 16.63
CA ALA A 183 -17.11 5.48 16.67
C ALA A 183 -17.45 4.33 15.69
N MET A 184 -16.92 4.37 14.46
CA MET A 184 -17.10 3.29 13.48
C MET A 184 -16.51 1.95 13.95
N ILE A 185 -15.36 1.98 14.63
CA ILE A 185 -14.72 0.80 15.21
C ILE A 185 -15.59 0.25 16.33
N ASP A 186 -16.12 1.09 17.21
CA ASP A 186 -16.93 0.67 18.35
C ASP A 186 -18.27 0.07 17.91
N GLU A 187 -18.86 0.57 16.82
CA GLU A 187 -20.12 0.06 16.24
C GLU A 187 -19.94 -1.22 15.39
N SER A 188 -18.72 -1.67 15.14
CA SER A 188 -18.42 -2.80 14.23
C SER A 188 -18.50 -4.17 14.92
N ASP A 189 -19.65 -4.52 15.47
CA ASP A 189 -19.86 -5.83 16.13
C ASP A 189 -19.65 -7.02 15.17
N GLY A 190 -19.10 -8.12 15.70
CA GLY A 190 -18.85 -9.35 14.92
C GLY A 190 -17.79 -9.26 13.81
N CYS A 191 -17.26 -8.07 13.54
CA CYS A 191 -16.21 -7.80 12.55
C CYS A 191 -14.82 -7.83 13.17
N LEU A 192 -13.81 -8.29 12.42
CA LEU A 192 -12.41 -8.09 12.77
C LEU A 192 -11.98 -6.68 12.39
N VAL A 193 -11.52 -5.89 13.36
CA VAL A 193 -10.89 -4.59 13.10
C VAL A 193 -9.39 -4.76 12.98
N VAL A 194 -8.84 -4.46 11.82
CA VAL A 194 -7.39 -4.35 11.57
C VAL A 194 -7.02 -2.89 11.70
N ALA A 195 -6.51 -2.53 12.88
CA ALA A 195 -6.12 -1.18 13.24
C ALA A 195 -4.65 -0.94 12.88
N GLY A 196 -4.39 0.07 12.07
CA GLY A 196 -3.05 0.53 11.76
C GLY A 196 -2.35 1.19 12.97
N PRO A 197 -1.05 1.48 12.87
CA PRO A 197 -0.22 1.89 14.02
C PRO A 197 -0.69 3.18 14.70
N TRP A 198 -1.41 4.05 13.99
CA TRP A 198 -1.84 5.35 14.48
C TRP A 198 -3.31 5.39 14.93
N VAL A 199 -4.03 4.26 14.84
CA VAL A 199 -5.40 4.15 15.33
C VAL A 199 -5.41 4.00 16.84
N ARG A 200 -6.17 4.89 17.50
CA ARG A 200 -6.46 4.79 18.94
C ARG A 200 -7.86 4.22 19.12
N THR A 201 -7.96 3.10 19.83
CA THR A 201 -9.24 2.47 20.19
C THR A 201 -9.01 1.66 21.46
N ASP A 202 -10.00 1.65 22.36
CA ASP A 202 -9.98 0.83 23.59
C ASP A 202 -10.62 -0.55 23.36
N ARG A 203 -11.11 -0.83 22.15
CA ARG A 203 -11.68 -2.12 21.79
C ARG A 203 -10.62 -3.21 21.92
N SER A 204 -10.97 -4.26 22.67
CA SER A 204 -10.10 -5.40 22.94
C SER A 204 -10.51 -6.67 22.19
N ALA A 205 -11.81 -6.84 21.91
CA ALA A 205 -12.32 -8.01 21.21
C ALA A 205 -12.30 -7.82 19.68
N ASN A 206 -11.86 -8.85 18.96
CA ASN A 206 -11.79 -8.88 17.49
C ASN A 206 -11.01 -7.68 16.92
N VAL A 207 -9.88 -7.33 17.54
CA VAL A 207 -8.97 -6.29 17.03
C VAL A 207 -7.60 -6.91 16.77
N HIS A 208 -7.09 -6.71 15.56
CA HIS A 208 -5.70 -6.92 15.21
C HIS A 208 -5.01 -5.56 15.11
N ARG A 209 -4.01 -5.31 15.98
CA ARG A 209 -3.20 -4.09 15.90
C ARG A 209 -1.96 -4.37 15.07
N CYS A 210 -1.79 -3.59 14.01
CA CYS A 210 -0.58 -3.64 13.20
C CYS A 210 0.62 -3.19 14.03
N ALA A 211 1.76 -3.85 13.85
CA ALA A 211 3.00 -3.40 14.46
C ALA A 211 3.44 -2.05 13.89
N GLU A 212 4.23 -1.31 14.67
CA GLU A 212 4.97 -0.15 14.17
C GLU A 212 5.95 -0.56 13.04
N GLY A 213 6.45 0.45 12.32
CA GLY A 213 7.47 0.26 11.28
C GLY A 213 6.93 0.04 9.86
N THR A 214 5.66 0.38 9.64
CA THR A 214 5.06 0.52 8.31
C THR A 214 4.17 1.74 8.30
N TYR A 215 4.09 2.44 7.16
CA TYR A 215 3.14 3.51 6.93
C TYR A 215 2.06 3.07 5.92
N CYS A 216 2.23 3.31 4.62
CA CYS A 216 1.20 3.11 3.61
C CYS A 216 0.75 1.64 3.46
N THR A 217 1.64 0.70 3.76
CA THR A 217 1.41 -0.75 3.62
C THR A 217 0.73 -1.40 4.83
N SER A 218 0.66 -0.73 5.99
CA SER A 218 0.29 -1.26 7.31
C SER A 218 -0.79 -2.36 7.32
N VAL A 219 -2.07 -1.95 7.25
CA VAL A 219 -3.25 -2.81 7.32
C VAL A 219 -3.34 -3.79 6.14
N TRP A 220 -2.77 -3.42 5.00
CA TRP A 220 -2.74 -4.24 3.79
C TRP A 220 -1.78 -5.41 3.94
N LEU A 221 -0.66 -5.19 4.61
CA LEU A 221 0.34 -6.22 4.89
C LEU A 221 -0.20 -7.21 5.91
N ALA A 222 -0.84 -6.71 6.98
CA ALA A 222 -1.52 -7.56 7.96
C ALA A 222 -2.61 -8.42 7.30
N LEU A 223 -3.40 -7.85 6.39
CA LEU A 223 -4.36 -8.61 5.58
C LEU A 223 -3.67 -9.68 4.75
N ALA A 224 -2.68 -9.33 3.93
CA ALA A 224 -1.99 -10.29 3.07
C ALA A 224 -1.38 -11.46 3.88
N GLU A 225 -0.79 -11.19 5.03
CA GLU A 225 -0.17 -12.19 5.92
C GLU A 225 -1.19 -13.12 6.59
N ASN A 226 -2.44 -12.66 6.83
CA ASN A 226 -3.41 -13.39 7.65
C ASN A 226 -4.70 -13.83 6.93
N HIS A 227 -4.88 -13.45 5.67
CA HIS A 227 -6.16 -13.54 4.96
C HIS A 227 -6.78 -14.95 4.92
N HIS A 228 -5.99 -16.03 4.85
CA HIS A 228 -6.52 -17.39 4.92
C HIS A 228 -7.20 -17.64 6.28
N ARG A 229 -6.48 -17.37 7.37
CA ARG A 229 -6.99 -17.55 8.73
C ARG A 229 -8.19 -16.67 9.04
N TRP A 230 -8.18 -15.41 8.58
CA TRP A 230 -9.26 -14.47 8.88
C TRP A 230 -10.54 -14.77 8.11
N ARG A 231 -10.44 -15.29 6.88
CA ARG A 231 -11.61 -15.74 6.11
C ARG A 231 -12.39 -16.84 6.82
N ASP A 232 -11.71 -17.76 7.50
CA ASP A 232 -12.36 -18.88 8.19
C ASP A 232 -13.02 -18.46 9.53
N GLN A 233 -12.68 -17.28 10.06
CA GLN A 233 -13.06 -16.86 11.42
C GLN A 233 -14.04 -15.70 11.46
N TYR A 234 -14.09 -14.89 10.40
CA TYR A 234 -14.85 -13.65 10.35
C TYR A 234 -15.63 -13.57 9.05
N THR A 235 -16.81 -12.96 9.10
CA THR A 235 -17.63 -12.66 7.92
C THR A 235 -17.31 -11.29 7.33
N SER A 236 -16.67 -10.41 8.11
CA SER A 236 -16.19 -9.12 7.63
C SER A 236 -14.93 -8.66 8.36
N ILE A 237 -14.13 -7.87 7.65
CA ILE A 237 -12.87 -7.29 8.15
C ILE A 237 -12.88 -5.78 7.86
N LEU A 238 -12.67 -4.95 8.88
CA LEU A 238 -12.53 -3.50 8.76
C LEU A 238 -11.05 -3.13 8.81
N LEU A 239 -10.50 -2.63 7.71
CA LEU A 239 -9.15 -2.09 7.65
C LEU A 239 -9.20 -0.59 7.92
N ALA A 240 -8.55 -0.14 8.98
CA ALA A 240 -8.64 1.22 9.49
C ALA A 240 -7.27 1.79 9.82
N ASP A 241 -6.96 3.01 9.37
CA ASP A 241 -5.75 3.72 9.76
C ASP A 241 -5.96 5.23 9.90
N VAL A 242 -5.04 5.90 10.59
CA VAL A 242 -5.00 7.36 10.75
C VAL A 242 -3.68 7.87 10.19
N ASP A 243 -3.73 8.87 9.33
CA ASP A 243 -2.54 9.45 8.73
C ASP A 243 -1.85 10.41 9.73
N PRO A 244 -0.67 10.05 10.30
CA PRO A 244 0.07 10.94 11.19
C PRO A 244 0.46 12.28 10.54
N ARG A 245 0.50 12.39 9.21
CA ARG A 245 0.85 13.63 8.52
C ARG A 245 -0.33 14.58 8.38
N THR A 246 -1.54 14.07 8.19
CA THR A 246 -2.72 14.90 7.91
C THR A 246 -3.76 14.89 9.02
N GLY A 247 -3.70 13.94 9.95
CA GLY A 247 -4.70 13.70 10.98
C GLY A 247 -6.01 13.11 10.44
N HIS A 248 -6.09 12.75 9.15
CA HIS A 248 -7.27 12.12 8.57
C HIS A 248 -7.29 10.62 8.82
N ALA A 249 -8.50 10.09 9.02
CA ALA A 249 -8.75 8.67 9.16
C ALA A 249 -9.28 8.08 7.86
N HIS A 250 -8.89 6.84 7.56
CA HIS A 250 -9.35 6.08 6.40
C HIS A 250 -9.79 4.69 6.82
N ALA A 251 -10.87 4.20 6.22
CA ALA A 251 -11.35 2.86 6.48
C ALA A 251 -11.95 2.20 5.25
N VAL A 252 -11.87 0.87 5.18
CA VAL A 252 -12.63 0.08 4.21
C VAL A 252 -13.03 -1.24 4.85
N ARG A 253 -14.26 -1.67 4.60
CA ARG A 253 -14.75 -2.99 5.00
C ARG A 253 -14.62 -3.97 3.84
N LEU A 254 -14.09 -5.14 4.12
CA LEU A 254 -14.09 -6.30 3.24
C LEU A 254 -15.14 -7.28 3.77
N GLU A 255 -16.15 -7.59 2.96
CA GLU A 255 -17.00 -8.75 3.20
C GLU A 255 -16.27 -10.00 2.70
N VAL A 256 -16.18 -11.02 3.54
CA VAL A 256 -15.57 -12.30 3.21
C VAL A 256 -16.65 -13.36 3.15
N SER A 257 -16.72 -14.08 2.02
CA SER A 257 -17.61 -15.23 1.87
C SER A 257 -17.20 -16.30 2.88
N ALA A 258 -18.14 -16.71 3.73
CA ALA A 258 -18.01 -17.91 4.56
C ALA A 258 -17.95 -19.18 3.72
#